data_AF-A0A969ZM37-F1
#
_entry.id   AF-A0A969ZM37-F1
#
_cell.length_a   1.000
_cell.length_b   1.000
_cell.length_c   1.000
_cell.angle_alpha   90.00
_cell.angle_beta   90.00
_cell.angle_gamma   90.00
#
_symmetry.space_group_name_H-M   'P 1'
#
loop_
_entity.id
_entity.type
_entity.pdbx_description
1 polymer ?
#
loop_
_entity_poly.entity_id
_entity_poly.type
_entity_poly.pdbx_seq_one_letter_code
_entity_poly.pdbx_strand_id
1 'polypeptide(L)'
;MRIHNFKGGVHPPQAKNTMECSTVSVGVPEKIVIPMTQHIGAPCQVLVKKGDYVKVGQVIGNTEAYISAPVHSSVSGTVTAVDERIISGSKPVVCVEIKPDGLQELSEDIAVPIVDSKESFVKAIRDSGLTGLGGAGFPAHVKLNPPKDTKIDTLIINAAECEPYITSDYRECMENTGDIIEGINHVLKWTGIPRALIGIEDNKPGAIKKLGEAVKDYSHITVHSLKTRYPQGAEKTLIKTLTGREVPPGKLPHDVSCLVMNVASVAFIAEYLKTGMPLIKKRITVDGSAVKIPGNVYALIGTPVKDVFNFCGGFSAEPKKLIMGGPMMGVALYSADLPVMKYTNALLALDEKEGSIPGEYSCIRCGRCVKACPMNLLPFEIDRLVKARLHDDLDKLNIMDCMECGSCVYACPSKRLIVQSIRLGKDILRRAAKK
;
A
#
# COMPACT_ATOMS: atom_id res chain seq x y z
N MET A 1 -12.17 -24.49 -8.89
CA MET A 1 -11.09 -23.89 -9.71
C MET A 1 -9.75 -24.35 -9.17
N ARG A 2 -8.78 -24.72 -10.02
CA ARG A 2 -7.46 -25.21 -9.59
C ARG A 2 -6.59 -24.02 -9.17
N ILE A 3 -6.05 -24.03 -7.95
CA ILE A 3 -5.06 -23.03 -7.52
C ILE A 3 -3.72 -23.35 -8.20
N HIS A 4 -3.10 -22.32 -8.79
CA HIS A 4 -1.81 -22.42 -9.44
C HIS A 4 -0.67 -22.03 -8.48
N ASN A 5 0.57 -22.18 -8.93
CA ASN A 5 1.74 -21.84 -8.14
C ASN A 5 2.68 -20.94 -8.95
N PHE A 6 3.38 -20.01 -8.30
CA PHE A 6 4.46 -19.22 -8.91
C PHE A 6 5.83 -19.71 -8.43
N LYS A 7 6.89 -19.43 -9.21
CA LYS A 7 8.27 -19.82 -8.90
C LYS A 7 8.90 -18.86 -7.88
N GLY A 8 9.85 -19.35 -7.08
CA GLY A 8 10.58 -18.53 -6.10
C GLY A 8 9.74 -18.09 -4.89
N GLY A 9 10.13 -16.95 -4.31
CA GLY A 9 9.65 -16.50 -3.00
C GLY A 9 10.54 -16.97 -1.84
N VAL A 10 10.21 -16.49 -0.64
CA VAL A 10 10.90 -16.78 0.63
C VAL A 10 9.87 -16.94 1.76
N HIS A 11 10.33 -17.46 2.90
CA HIS A 11 9.52 -17.69 4.10
C HIS A 11 10.12 -16.91 5.29
N PRO A 12 9.95 -15.58 5.35
CA PRO A 12 10.33 -14.82 6.52
C PRO A 12 9.47 -15.23 7.73
N PRO A 13 9.96 -15.04 8.97
CA PRO A 13 9.10 -15.13 10.16
C PRO A 13 7.87 -14.26 9.97
N GLN A 14 6.68 -14.80 10.25
CA GLN A 14 5.44 -14.08 9.95
C GLN A 14 5.18 -12.94 10.95
N ALA A 15 5.54 -13.15 12.23
CA ALA A 15 5.48 -12.17 13.31
C ALA A 15 4.13 -11.43 13.42
N LYS A 16 2.99 -12.10 13.20
CA LYS A 16 1.65 -11.50 13.21
C LYS A 16 1.12 -11.27 14.63
N ASN A 17 1.89 -10.58 15.47
CA ASN A 17 1.64 -10.46 16.91
C ASN A 17 0.32 -9.74 17.22
N THR A 18 -0.09 -8.84 16.33
CA THR A 18 -1.27 -7.97 16.49
C THR A 18 -2.54 -8.54 15.86
N MET A 19 -2.55 -9.79 15.39
CA MET A 19 -3.67 -10.38 14.64
C MET A 19 -4.99 -10.35 15.45
N GLU A 20 -4.89 -10.63 16.74
CA GLU A 20 -6.03 -10.67 17.67
C GLU A 20 -6.29 -9.34 18.38
N CYS A 21 -5.49 -8.30 18.09
CA CYS A 21 -5.70 -6.96 18.61
C CYS A 21 -6.72 -6.22 17.73
N SER A 22 -7.88 -5.92 18.30
CA SER A 22 -8.91 -5.08 17.65
C SER A 22 -8.39 -3.69 17.33
N THR A 23 -8.88 -3.11 16.25
CA THR A 23 -8.48 -1.76 15.83
C THR A 23 -9.02 -0.70 16.79
N VAL A 24 -8.16 0.23 17.23
CA VAL A 24 -8.53 1.36 18.11
C VAL A 24 -8.19 2.71 17.45
N SER A 25 -8.97 3.76 17.70
CA SER A 25 -8.67 5.09 17.15
C SER A 25 -7.59 5.81 17.96
N VAL A 26 -6.57 6.35 17.29
CA VAL A 26 -5.50 7.16 17.92
C VAL A 26 -6.03 8.49 18.47
N GLY A 27 -7.14 8.99 17.93
CA GLY A 27 -7.68 10.32 18.22
C GLY A 27 -7.10 11.41 17.32
N VAL A 28 -7.46 12.66 17.61
CA VAL A 28 -7.02 13.85 16.86
C VAL A 28 -5.72 14.35 17.49
N PRO A 29 -4.61 14.46 16.73
CA PRO A 29 -3.35 14.98 17.27
C PRO A 29 -3.39 16.50 17.41
N GLU A 30 -2.44 17.09 18.14
CA GLU A 30 -2.32 18.55 18.29
C GLU A 30 -1.99 19.27 16.97
N LYS A 31 -1.43 18.53 16.01
CA LYS A 31 -0.99 19.04 14.72
C LYS A 31 -0.92 17.92 13.69
N ILE A 32 -1.33 18.21 12.47
CA ILE A 32 -1.11 17.32 11.32
C ILE A 32 -0.35 18.02 10.21
N VAL A 33 0.33 17.22 9.39
CA VAL A 33 1.02 17.68 8.18
C VAL A 33 0.59 16.78 7.04
N ILE A 34 -0.09 17.33 6.03
CA ILE A 34 -0.57 16.56 4.88
C ILE A 34 0.26 16.93 3.64
N PRO A 35 1.14 16.02 3.16
CA PRO A 35 1.84 16.21 1.89
C PRO A 35 0.89 16.18 0.69
N MET A 36 1.15 17.00 -0.33
CA MET A 36 0.38 17.02 -1.58
C MET A 36 0.73 15.89 -2.55
N THR A 37 1.72 15.07 -2.20
CA THR A 37 2.03 13.82 -2.91
C THR A 37 1.59 12.64 -2.05
N GLN A 38 0.36 12.16 -2.27
CA GLN A 38 -0.23 11.00 -1.56
C GLN A 38 -0.40 9.77 -2.47
N HIS A 39 0.23 9.79 -3.65
CA HIS A 39 0.14 8.76 -4.67
C HIS A 39 1.35 8.82 -5.62
N ILE A 40 1.51 7.81 -6.48
CA ILE A 40 2.60 7.77 -7.47
C ILE A 40 2.44 8.76 -8.64
N GLY A 41 1.25 9.35 -8.76
CA GLY A 41 0.87 10.29 -9.80
C GLY A 41 1.53 11.67 -9.69
N ALA A 42 1.07 12.61 -10.52
CA ALA A 42 1.55 14.00 -10.47
C ALA A 42 1.14 14.67 -9.15
N PRO A 43 2.02 15.39 -8.44
CA PRO A 43 1.69 16.07 -7.18
C PRO A 43 0.45 16.97 -7.30
N CYS A 44 -0.34 17.05 -6.23
CA CYS A 44 -1.48 17.96 -6.17
C CYS A 44 -1.03 19.41 -6.00
N GLN A 45 -1.77 20.33 -6.60
CA GLN A 45 -1.67 21.76 -6.30
C GLN A 45 -2.42 22.04 -5.01
N VAL A 46 -1.83 22.86 -4.13
CA VAL A 46 -2.47 23.27 -2.87
C VAL A 46 -3.63 24.23 -3.17
N LEU A 47 -4.78 24.03 -2.53
CA LEU A 47 -5.99 24.84 -2.71
C LEU A 47 -6.29 25.77 -1.52
N VAL A 48 -5.48 25.69 -0.47
CA VAL A 48 -5.61 26.49 0.76
C VAL A 48 -4.32 27.26 1.04
N LYS A 49 -4.39 28.30 1.86
CA LYS A 49 -3.23 29.10 2.28
C LYS A 49 -3.16 29.21 3.80
N LYS A 50 -2.00 29.61 4.31
CA LYS A 50 -1.81 29.91 5.72
C LYS A 50 -2.87 30.90 6.22
N GLY A 51 -3.50 30.58 7.34
CA GLY A 51 -4.57 31.36 7.95
C GLY A 51 -5.98 30.91 7.57
N ASP A 52 -6.15 30.09 6.53
CA ASP A 52 -7.45 29.54 6.18
C ASP A 52 -7.94 28.56 7.26
N TYR A 53 -9.25 28.56 7.49
CA TYR A 53 -9.92 27.52 8.25
C TYR A 53 -10.37 26.40 7.31
N VAL A 54 -10.16 25.16 7.71
CA VAL A 54 -10.55 23.96 6.94
C VAL A 54 -11.40 23.03 7.79
N LYS A 55 -12.26 22.25 7.14
CA LYS A 55 -13.12 21.25 7.78
C LYS A 55 -12.73 19.82 7.40
N VAL A 56 -13.16 18.85 8.20
CA VAL A 56 -12.94 17.42 7.93
C VAL A 56 -13.56 17.07 6.58
N GLY A 57 -12.77 16.42 5.71
CA GLY A 57 -13.19 15.99 4.38
C GLY A 57 -13.16 17.08 3.31
N GLN A 58 -12.81 18.33 3.63
CA GLN A 58 -12.63 19.38 2.63
C GLN A 58 -11.43 19.07 1.73
N VAL A 59 -11.56 19.28 0.42
CA VAL A 59 -10.43 19.17 -0.53
C VAL A 59 -9.44 20.31 -0.28
N ILE A 60 -8.20 19.97 0.06
CA ILE A 60 -7.10 20.92 0.29
C ILE A 60 -6.01 20.85 -0.79
N GLY A 61 -6.06 19.84 -1.65
CA GLY A 61 -5.17 19.71 -2.80
C GLY A 61 -5.78 18.90 -3.93
N ASN A 62 -5.58 19.33 -5.18
CA ASN A 62 -6.06 18.64 -6.36
C ASN A 62 -5.17 18.92 -7.60
N THR A 63 -5.33 18.14 -8.67
CA THR A 63 -4.68 18.41 -9.95
C THR A 63 -5.51 17.84 -11.10
N GLU A 64 -5.39 18.46 -12.28
CA GLU A 64 -6.02 18.02 -13.52
C GLU A 64 -5.29 16.82 -14.17
N ALA A 65 -4.10 16.47 -13.66
CA ALA A 65 -3.37 15.33 -14.16
C ALA A 65 -4.17 14.03 -13.98
N TYR A 66 -4.28 13.22 -15.04
CA TYR A 66 -5.10 12.01 -15.04
C TYR A 66 -4.71 10.99 -13.96
N ILE A 67 -3.40 10.76 -13.79
CA ILE A 67 -2.86 9.91 -12.73
C ILE A 67 -2.64 10.78 -11.49
N SER A 68 -3.68 10.94 -10.68
CA SER A 68 -3.66 11.69 -9.40
C SER A 68 -4.87 11.32 -8.55
N ALA A 69 -4.91 11.73 -7.29
CA ALA A 69 -6.12 11.65 -6.47
C ALA A 69 -6.18 12.86 -5.50
N PRO A 70 -7.33 13.55 -5.39
CA PRO A 70 -7.53 14.66 -4.46
C PRO A 70 -7.08 14.37 -3.03
N VAL A 71 -6.57 15.39 -2.37
CA VAL A 71 -6.10 15.36 -0.97
C VAL A 71 -7.10 16.13 -0.12
N HIS A 72 -7.56 15.51 0.97
CA HIS A 72 -8.56 16.06 1.86
C HIS A 72 -7.95 16.40 3.22
N SER A 73 -8.50 17.39 3.91
CA SER A 73 -8.21 17.62 5.33
C SER A 73 -8.80 16.48 6.15
N SER A 74 -8.01 15.92 7.07
CA SER A 74 -8.47 14.88 7.99
C SER A 74 -9.03 15.43 9.31
N VAL A 75 -8.94 16.75 9.51
CA VAL A 75 -9.33 17.48 10.73
C VAL A 75 -10.05 18.77 10.37
N SER A 76 -10.81 19.33 11.31
CA SER A 76 -11.15 20.76 11.29
C SER A 76 -10.10 21.57 12.03
N GLY A 77 -9.81 22.77 11.55
CA GLY A 77 -8.87 23.67 12.21
C GLY A 77 -8.25 24.71 11.29
N THR A 78 -7.15 25.30 11.72
CA THR A 78 -6.49 26.40 10.99
C THR A 78 -5.22 25.93 10.29
N VAL A 79 -5.04 26.31 9.03
CA VAL A 79 -3.80 26.09 8.28
C VAL A 79 -2.70 26.99 8.86
N THR A 80 -1.69 26.39 9.49
CA THR A 80 -0.59 27.13 10.14
C THR A 80 0.58 27.38 9.19
N ALA A 81 0.79 26.50 8.20
CA ALA A 81 1.84 26.64 7.21
C ALA A 81 1.51 25.90 5.89
N VAL A 82 2.07 26.42 4.80
CA VAL A 82 2.18 25.72 3.51
C VAL A 82 3.63 25.83 3.09
N ASP A 83 4.38 24.73 3.23
CA ASP A 83 5.84 24.71 3.09
C ASP A 83 6.35 23.42 2.42
N GLU A 84 7.57 23.45 1.92
CA GLU A 84 8.21 22.28 1.33
C GLU A 84 8.92 21.45 2.41
N ARG A 85 8.63 20.15 2.45
CA ARG A 85 9.26 19.20 3.38
C ARG A 85 9.75 17.96 2.64
N ILE A 86 10.83 17.37 3.12
CA ILE A 86 11.24 16.03 2.70
C ILE A 86 10.35 15.05 3.45
N ILE A 87 9.62 14.19 2.73
CA ILE A 87 8.75 13.17 3.34
C ILE A 87 9.31 11.78 3.07
N SER A 88 9.60 11.50 1.81
CA SER A 88 10.23 10.27 1.35
C SER A 88 11.13 10.57 0.16
N GLY A 89 12.24 9.85 0.05
CA GLY A 89 13.26 10.11 -0.97
C GLY A 89 14.03 11.41 -0.74
N SER A 90 14.50 12.03 -1.82
CA SER A 90 15.39 13.19 -1.77
C SER A 90 14.78 14.50 -2.28
N LYS A 91 13.51 14.49 -2.73
CA LYS A 91 12.85 15.68 -3.27
C LYS A 91 11.89 16.27 -2.24
N PRO A 92 11.89 17.61 -2.07
CA PRO A 92 10.87 18.26 -1.27
C PRO A 92 9.48 18.06 -1.88
N VAL A 93 8.48 18.03 -1.01
CA VAL A 93 7.06 17.95 -1.32
C VAL A 93 6.36 19.07 -0.58
N VAL A 94 5.50 19.82 -1.28
CA VAL A 94 4.65 20.83 -0.64
C VAL A 94 3.70 20.14 0.33
N CYS A 95 3.65 20.65 1.55
CA CYS A 95 2.85 20.13 2.65
C CYS A 95 1.95 21.23 3.20
N VAL A 96 0.77 20.85 3.67
CA VAL A 96 -0.15 21.72 4.40
C VAL A 96 -0.12 21.29 5.86
N GLU A 97 0.29 22.20 6.75
CA GLU A 97 0.24 21.99 8.20
C GLU A 97 -1.05 22.58 8.75
N ILE A 98 -1.79 21.79 9.53
CA ILE A 98 -3.07 22.18 10.12
C ILE A 98 -2.99 21.95 11.62
N LYS A 99 -3.37 22.96 12.39
CA LYS A 99 -3.61 22.85 13.83
C LYS A 99 -5.09 22.57 14.06
N PRO A 100 -5.46 21.38 14.55
CA PRO A 100 -6.85 21.07 14.84
C PRO A 100 -7.42 21.95 15.95
N ASP A 101 -8.72 22.23 15.86
CA ASP A 101 -9.48 22.97 16.87
C ASP A 101 -10.14 22.08 17.94
N GLY A 102 -10.14 20.75 17.71
CA GLY A 102 -10.78 19.76 18.57
C GLY A 102 -12.29 19.57 18.32
N LEU A 103 -12.88 20.30 17.37
CA LEU A 103 -14.31 20.25 17.04
C LEU A 103 -14.65 19.13 16.05
N GLN A 104 -13.71 18.79 15.15
CA GLN A 104 -13.91 17.83 14.05
C GLN A 104 -15.16 18.15 13.20
N GLU A 105 -15.38 19.44 12.89
CA GLU A 105 -16.48 19.87 12.04
C GLU A 105 -16.36 19.28 10.64
N LEU A 106 -17.46 18.73 10.12
CA LEU A 106 -17.54 18.14 8.80
C LEU A 106 -17.72 19.22 7.73
N SER A 107 -17.04 19.06 6.59
CA SER A 107 -17.25 19.90 5.42
C SER A 107 -18.68 19.72 4.89
N GLU A 108 -19.27 20.81 4.42
CA GLU A 108 -20.53 20.83 3.68
C GLU A 108 -20.47 20.04 2.37
N ASP A 109 -19.25 19.78 1.87
CA ASP A 109 -19.01 18.99 0.65
C ASP A 109 -19.26 17.49 0.84
N ILE A 110 -19.36 17.02 2.10
CA ILE A 110 -19.59 15.60 2.39
C ILE A 110 -21.04 15.27 2.08
N ALA A 111 -21.24 14.58 0.96
CA ALA A 111 -22.53 14.06 0.53
C ALA A 111 -22.38 12.65 -0.04
N VAL A 112 -23.40 11.82 0.16
CA VAL A 112 -23.49 10.51 -0.45
C VAL A 112 -23.46 10.68 -1.98
N PRO A 113 -22.48 10.10 -2.69
CA PRO A 113 -22.34 10.30 -4.12
C PRO A 113 -23.47 9.61 -4.88
N ILE A 114 -24.03 10.30 -5.88
CA ILE A 114 -24.99 9.72 -6.80
C ILE A 114 -24.22 8.92 -7.85
N VAL A 115 -24.50 7.62 -7.92
CA VAL A 115 -23.87 6.71 -8.88
C VAL A 115 -24.95 6.02 -9.72
N ASP A 116 -25.00 6.37 -11.00
CA ASP A 116 -25.96 5.85 -11.99
C ASP A 116 -25.29 5.17 -13.19
N SER A 117 -23.98 5.33 -13.32
CA SER A 117 -23.16 4.92 -14.46
C SER A 117 -21.74 4.57 -14.04
N LYS A 118 -20.99 3.86 -14.90
CA LYS A 118 -19.57 3.57 -14.68
C LYS A 118 -18.77 4.87 -14.55
N GLU A 119 -19.10 5.86 -15.36
CA GLU A 119 -18.47 7.18 -15.37
C GLU A 119 -18.68 7.90 -14.05
N SER A 120 -19.92 7.95 -13.54
CA SER A 120 -20.21 8.52 -12.21
C SER A 120 -19.51 7.76 -11.08
N PHE A 121 -19.38 6.42 -11.19
CA PHE A 121 -18.69 5.59 -10.20
C PHE A 121 -17.20 5.92 -10.17
N VAL A 122 -16.54 5.93 -11.33
CA VAL A 122 -15.12 6.28 -11.45
C VAL A 122 -14.86 7.69 -10.96
N LYS A 123 -15.75 8.65 -11.27
CA LYS A 123 -15.67 10.03 -10.77
C LYS A 123 -15.80 10.06 -9.24
N ALA A 124 -16.78 9.38 -8.66
CA ALA A 124 -16.96 9.28 -7.21
C ALA A 124 -15.71 8.69 -6.54
N ILE A 125 -15.11 7.63 -7.10
CA ILE A 125 -13.87 7.06 -6.55
C ILE A 125 -12.71 8.05 -6.64
N ARG A 126 -12.58 8.82 -7.73
CA ARG A 126 -11.58 9.88 -7.82
C ARG A 126 -11.82 10.91 -6.71
N ASP A 127 -13.04 11.42 -6.60
CA ASP A 127 -13.40 12.51 -5.70
C ASP A 127 -13.25 12.11 -4.22
N SER A 128 -13.42 10.83 -3.88
CA SER A 128 -13.11 10.30 -2.54
C SER A 128 -11.63 10.42 -2.12
N GLY A 129 -10.73 10.65 -3.08
CA GLY A 129 -9.29 10.64 -2.87
C GLY A 129 -8.70 9.24 -2.68
N LEU A 130 -9.43 8.17 -3.00
CA LEU A 130 -8.97 6.80 -2.85
C LEU A 130 -7.74 6.50 -3.71
N THR A 131 -6.72 5.96 -3.06
CA THR A 131 -5.55 5.35 -3.70
C THR A 131 -5.47 3.88 -3.31
N GLY A 132 -4.64 3.10 -3.99
CA GLY A 132 -4.43 1.70 -3.66
C GLY A 132 -3.86 1.55 -2.25
N LEU A 133 -4.71 1.12 -1.32
CA LEU A 133 -4.39 0.98 0.10
C LEU A 133 -3.47 -0.21 0.42
N GLY A 134 -3.05 -0.97 -0.60
CA GLY A 134 -2.06 -2.05 -0.45
C GLY A 134 -0.60 -1.59 -0.34
N GLY A 135 -0.34 -0.27 -0.35
CA GLY A 135 0.98 0.31 -0.05
C GLY A 135 1.65 1.07 -1.20
N ALA A 136 1.27 0.82 -2.46
CA ALA A 136 1.86 1.52 -3.60
C ALA A 136 1.25 2.91 -3.87
N GLY A 137 0.06 3.21 -3.35
CA GLY A 137 -0.58 4.52 -3.55
C GLY A 137 -0.94 4.83 -5.01
N PHE A 138 -1.30 3.83 -5.83
CA PHE A 138 -1.77 4.06 -7.20
C PHE A 138 -3.23 4.56 -7.18
N PRO A 139 -3.61 5.67 -7.85
CA PRO A 139 -4.98 6.18 -7.83
C PRO A 139 -6.03 5.13 -8.26
N ALA A 140 -7.05 4.90 -7.41
CA ALA A 140 -7.98 3.79 -7.62
C ALA A 140 -8.89 3.99 -8.83
N HIS A 141 -9.30 5.22 -9.12
CA HIS A 141 -10.14 5.54 -10.29
C HIS A 141 -9.44 5.19 -11.61
N VAL A 142 -8.12 5.36 -11.70
CA VAL A 142 -7.33 4.94 -12.88
C VAL A 142 -7.36 3.43 -13.04
N LYS A 143 -7.27 2.64 -11.94
CA LYS A 143 -7.38 1.18 -12.02
C LYS A 143 -8.75 0.73 -12.50
N LEU A 144 -9.81 1.41 -12.05
CA LEU A 144 -11.20 1.11 -12.38
C LEU A 144 -11.62 1.56 -13.79
N ASN A 145 -10.77 2.35 -14.46
CA ASN A 145 -11.01 2.86 -15.80
C ASN A 145 -9.92 2.43 -16.80
N PRO A 146 -9.79 1.13 -17.10
CA PRO A 146 -8.87 0.65 -18.12
C PRO A 146 -9.25 1.19 -19.52
N PRO A 147 -8.36 1.06 -20.53
CA PRO A 147 -8.67 1.44 -21.91
C PRO A 147 -10.00 0.83 -22.40
N LYS A 148 -10.77 1.57 -23.20
CA LYS A 148 -12.17 1.23 -23.57
C LYS A 148 -12.34 -0.19 -24.13
N ASP A 149 -11.37 -0.66 -24.91
CA ASP A 149 -11.43 -1.98 -25.55
C ASP A 149 -10.93 -3.13 -24.66
N THR A 150 -10.52 -2.83 -23.42
CA THR A 150 -10.00 -3.84 -22.50
C THR A 150 -11.13 -4.52 -21.74
N LYS A 151 -11.40 -5.78 -22.09
CA LYS A 151 -12.33 -6.63 -21.37
C LYS A 151 -11.68 -7.28 -20.16
N ILE A 152 -12.14 -6.89 -18.97
CA ILE A 152 -11.76 -7.52 -17.70
C ILE A 152 -12.83 -8.55 -17.33
N ASP A 153 -12.40 -9.77 -17.03
CA ASP A 153 -13.32 -10.87 -16.67
C ASP A 153 -13.21 -11.30 -15.21
N THR A 154 -12.18 -10.85 -14.48
CA THR A 154 -11.92 -11.29 -13.11
C THR A 154 -11.41 -10.12 -12.27
N LEU A 155 -12.15 -9.80 -11.21
CA LEU A 155 -11.68 -8.98 -10.10
C LEU A 155 -10.94 -9.86 -9.10
N ILE A 156 -9.77 -9.45 -8.67
CA ILE A 156 -8.97 -10.13 -7.65
C ILE A 156 -8.87 -9.21 -6.45
N ILE A 157 -9.31 -9.72 -5.30
CA ILE A 157 -9.17 -9.05 -4.01
C ILE A 157 -7.97 -9.64 -3.29
N ASN A 158 -6.98 -8.78 -3.09
CA ASN A 158 -5.77 -9.11 -2.35
C ASN A 158 -6.01 -8.92 -0.85
N ALA A 159 -6.18 -10.06 -0.17
CA ALA A 159 -6.20 -10.19 1.28
C ALA A 159 -5.07 -11.11 1.77
N ALA A 160 -4.00 -11.24 0.96
CA ALA A 160 -2.90 -12.14 1.23
C ALA A 160 -2.03 -11.64 2.40
N GLU A 161 -1.80 -10.32 2.51
CA GLU A 161 -1.04 -9.68 3.60
C GLU A 161 0.25 -10.46 3.97
N CYS A 162 1.12 -10.67 2.98
CA CYS A 162 2.27 -11.58 3.11
C CYS A 162 3.51 -10.94 3.76
N GLU A 163 3.52 -9.63 4.00
CA GLU A 163 4.60 -8.95 4.74
C GLU A 163 4.60 -9.37 6.21
N PRO A 164 5.76 -9.65 6.83
CA PRO A 164 5.85 -9.86 8.28
C PRO A 164 5.28 -8.68 9.08
N TYR A 165 4.84 -8.96 10.31
CA TYR A 165 4.23 -8.01 11.26
C TYR A 165 2.84 -7.46 10.88
N ILE A 166 2.60 -7.11 9.62
CA ILE A 166 1.38 -6.41 9.22
C ILE A 166 0.12 -7.27 9.46
N THR A 167 -0.89 -6.73 10.15
CA THR A 167 -2.20 -7.38 10.35
C THR A 167 -3.39 -6.49 10.00
N SER A 168 -3.17 -5.30 9.45
CA SER A 168 -4.20 -4.32 9.12
C SER A 168 -5.26 -4.84 8.14
N ASP A 169 -4.86 -5.58 7.10
CA ASP A 169 -5.76 -6.23 6.13
C ASP A 169 -6.48 -7.43 6.77
N TYR A 170 -5.81 -8.20 7.64
CA TYR A 170 -6.49 -9.24 8.41
C TYR A 170 -7.60 -8.64 9.27
N ARG A 171 -7.31 -7.57 10.03
CA ARG A 171 -8.34 -6.86 10.78
C ARG A 171 -9.44 -6.33 9.86
N GLU A 172 -9.11 -5.93 8.62
CA GLU A 172 -10.11 -5.48 7.64
C GLU A 172 -11.10 -6.59 7.32
N CYS A 173 -10.59 -7.78 7.01
CA CYS A 173 -11.40 -8.97 6.82
C CYS A 173 -12.27 -9.28 8.05
N MET A 174 -11.75 -9.07 9.26
CA MET A 174 -12.42 -9.41 10.50
C MET A 174 -13.44 -8.36 10.98
N GLU A 175 -13.20 -7.08 10.76
CA GLU A 175 -14.01 -6.00 11.34
C GLU A 175 -14.99 -5.41 10.33
N ASN A 176 -14.61 -5.38 9.05
CA ASN A 176 -15.36 -4.70 7.99
C ASN A 176 -15.81 -5.70 6.88
N THR A 177 -16.11 -6.95 7.26
CA THR A 177 -16.49 -8.02 6.33
C THR A 177 -17.65 -7.62 5.41
N GLY A 178 -18.69 -6.96 5.96
CA GLY A 178 -19.84 -6.51 5.19
C GLY A 178 -19.45 -5.50 4.10
N ASP A 179 -18.67 -4.48 4.48
CA ASP A 179 -18.18 -3.45 3.56
C ASP A 179 -17.30 -4.03 2.45
N ILE A 180 -16.50 -5.06 2.76
CA ILE A 180 -15.71 -5.76 1.75
C ILE A 180 -16.62 -6.40 0.69
N ILE A 181 -17.66 -7.13 1.09
CA ILE A 181 -18.57 -7.80 0.16
C ILE A 181 -19.38 -6.79 -0.64
N GLU A 182 -19.91 -5.76 0.03
CA GLU A 182 -20.64 -4.66 -0.61
C GLU A 182 -19.77 -3.90 -1.62
N GLY A 183 -18.52 -3.59 -1.26
CA GLY A 183 -17.56 -2.90 -2.11
C GLY A 183 -17.17 -3.72 -3.33
N ILE A 184 -16.98 -5.03 -3.17
CA ILE A 184 -16.79 -5.96 -4.29
C ILE A 184 -17.98 -5.88 -5.24
N ASN A 185 -19.21 -5.98 -4.73
CA ASN A 185 -20.41 -5.91 -5.56
C ASN A 185 -20.56 -4.57 -6.29
N HIS A 186 -20.23 -3.44 -5.67
CA HIS A 186 -20.19 -2.15 -6.35
C HIS A 186 -19.19 -2.14 -7.50
N VAL A 187 -17.97 -2.63 -7.28
CA VAL A 187 -16.95 -2.71 -8.34
C VAL A 187 -17.46 -3.60 -9.48
N LEU A 188 -17.98 -4.80 -9.19
CA LEU A 188 -18.49 -5.71 -10.22
C LEU A 188 -19.64 -5.08 -11.02
N LYS A 189 -20.64 -4.52 -10.34
CA LYS A 189 -21.81 -3.87 -10.95
C LYS A 189 -21.38 -2.76 -11.92
N TRP A 190 -20.59 -1.81 -11.44
CA TRP A 190 -20.28 -0.60 -12.20
C TRP A 190 -19.20 -0.80 -13.26
N THR A 191 -18.32 -1.79 -13.10
CA THR A 191 -17.31 -2.11 -14.11
C THR A 191 -17.76 -3.17 -15.12
N GLY A 192 -18.83 -3.91 -14.84
CA GLY A 192 -19.32 -5.02 -15.67
C GLY A 192 -18.46 -6.29 -15.57
N ILE A 193 -17.58 -6.38 -14.57
CA ILE A 193 -16.76 -7.58 -14.34
C ILE A 193 -17.67 -8.69 -13.78
N PRO A 194 -17.66 -9.91 -14.34
CA PRO A 194 -18.64 -10.94 -14.00
C PRO A 194 -18.37 -11.69 -12.70
N ARG A 195 -17.15 -11.65 -12.15
CA ARG A 195 -16.77 -12.41 -10.95
C ARG A 195 -15.62 -11.79 -10.16
N ALA A 196 -15.54 -12.15 -8.88
CA ALA A 196 -14.45 -11.80 -7.99
C ALA A 196 -13.81 -13.02 -7.30
N LEU A 197 -12.49 -12.99 -7.15
CA LEU A 197 -11.70 -13.98 -6.41
C LEU A 197 -11.01 -13.28 -5.22
N ILE A 198 -11.28 -13.72 -4.00
CA ILE A 198 -10.61 -13.22 -2.79
C ILE A 198 -9.47 -14.18 -2.43
N GLY A 199 -8.23 -13.71 -2.50
CA GLY A 199 -7.05 -14.50 -2.15
C GLY A 199 -6.56 -14.20 -0.73
N ILE A 200 -6.53 -15.19 0.14
CA ILE A 200 -6.11 -15.08 1.55
C ILE A 200 -5.08 -16.16 1.85
N GLU A 201 -3.95 -15.84 2.49
CA GLU A 201 -2.99 -16.87 2.90
C GLU A 201 -3.54 -17.79 4.00
N ASP A 202 -3.14 -19.06 3.97
CA ASP A 202 -3.58 -20.15 4.85
C ASP A 202 -3.21 -19.95 6.33
N ASN A 203 -2.30 -19.03 6.64
CA ASN A 203 -2.01 -18.57 8.00
C ASN A 203 -3.10 -17.68 8.63
N LYS A 204 -4.18 -17.35 7.90
CA LYS A 204 -5.29 -16.51 8.36
C LYS A 204 -6.63 -17.27 8.34
N PRO A 205 -6.78 -18.39 9.08
CA PRO A 205 -7.98 -19.21 9.03
C PRO A 205 -9.26 -18.46 9.45
N GLY A 206 -9.16 -17.50 10.38
CA GLY A 206 -10.28 -16.66 10.80
C GLY A 206 -10.87 -15.83 9.66
N ALA A 207 -10.02 -15.17 8.88
CA ALA A 207 -10.43 -14.39 7.72
C ALA A 207 -11.02 -15.28 6.60
N ILE A 208 -10.41 -16.44 6.34
CA ILE A 208 -10.92 -17.42 5.37
C ILE A 208 -12.32 -17.87 5.74
N LYS A 209 -12.54 -18.24 7.01
CA LYS A 209 -13.85 -18.67 7.50
C LYS A 209 -14.87 -17.53 7.38
N LYS A 210 -14.55 -16.35 7.92
CA LYS A 210 -15.50 -15.23 8.01
C LYS A 210 -15.92 -14.70 6.64
N LEU A 211 -14.96 -14.49 5.73
CA LEU A 211 -15.28 -14.08 4.36
C LEU A 211 -15.94 -15.22 3.57
N GLY A 212 -15.53 -16.47 3.81
CA GLY A 212 -16.16 -17.64 3.19
C GLY A 212 -17.63 -17.78 3.56
N GLU A 213 -18.00 -17.47 4.81
CA GLU A 213 -19.39 -17.41 5.26
C GLU A 213 -20.16 -16.25 4.63
N ALA A 214 -19.53 -15.07 4.55
CA ALA A 214 -20.17 -13.87 3.99
C ALA A 214 -20.45 -13.94 2.48
N VAL A 215 -19.73 -14.80 1.74
CA VAL A 215 -19.93 -14.97 0.29
C VAL A 215 -20.84 -16.15 -0.08
N LYS A 216 -21.40 -16.89 0.89
CA LYS A 216 -22.23 -18.09 0.61
C LYS A 216 -23.38 -17.80 -0.35
N ASP A 217 -24.01 -16.63 -0.22
CA ASP A 217 -25.15 -16.21 -1.04
C ASP A 217 -24.71 -15.49 -2.35
N TYR A 218 -23.41 -15.35 -2.59
CA TYR A 218 -22.84 -14.64 -3.73
C TYR A 218 -22.08 -15.59 -4.64
N SER A 219 -22.79 -16.24 -5.57
CA SER A 219 -22.21 -17.24 -6.49
C SER A 219 -21.08 -16.71 -7.38
N HIS A 220 -21.02 -15.39 -7.59
CA HIS A 220 -19.99 -14.72 -8.38
C HIS A 220 -18.76 -14.27 -7.57
N ILE A 221 -18.72 -14.51 -6.25
CA ILE A 221 -17.57 -14.18 -5.38
C ILE A 221 -17.05 -15.47 -4.73
N THR A 222 -15.76 -15.78 -4.89
CA THR A 222 -15.16 -16.97 -4.27
C THR A 222 -13.93 -16.64 -3.43
N VAL A 223 -13.83 -17.26 -2.25
CA VAL A 223 -12.67 -17.17 -1.37
C VAL A 223 -11.71 -18.33 -1.66
N HIS A 224 -10.43 -18.01 -1.81
CA HIS A 224 -9.36 -18.95 -2.06
C HIS A 224 -8.29 -18.86 -0.97
N SER A 225 -8.06 -19.98 -0.28
CA SER A 225 -6.91 -20.16 0.60
C SER A 225 -5.63 -20.34 -0.22
N LEU A 226 -4.62 -19.53 0.04
CA LEU A 226 -3.33 -19.49 -0.65
C LEU A 226 -2.23 -20.01 0.27
N LYS A 227 -1.21 -20.66 -0.29
CA LYS A 227 -0.06 -21.07 0.50
C LYS A 227 0.69 -19.84 1.05
N THR A 228 0.93 -19.81 2.36
CA THR A 228 1.73 -18.75 2.99
C THR A 228 3.15 -18.72 2.40
N ARG A 229 3.49 -17.64 1.69
CA ARG A 229 4.80 -17.45 1.08
C ARG A 229 4.98 -16.00 0.66
N TYR A 230 6.07 -15.37 1.06
CA TYR A 230 6.37 -14.04 0.52
C TYR A 230 6.98 -14.15 -0.89
N PRO A 231 6.57 -13.34 -1.89
CA PRO A 231 5.57 -12.26 -1.86
C PRO A 231 4.23 -12.66 -2.51
N GLN A 232 3.44 -13.56 -1.91
CA GLN A 232 2.18 -14.07 -2.46
C GLN A 232 1.19 -12.95 -2.82
N GLY A 233 1.17 -11.87 -2.04
CA GLY A 233 0.33 -10.69 -2.25
C GLY A 233 0.83 -9.71 -3.30
N ALA A 234 1.95 -9.96 -4.00
CA ALA A 234 2.32 -9.10 -5.11
C ALA A 234 1.37 -9.31 -6.30
N GLU A 235 1.08 -8.23 -7.04
CA GLU A 235 0.01 -8.22 -8.05
C GLU A 235 0.17 -9.32 -9.10
N LYS A 236 1.37 -9.44 -9.68
CA LYS A 236 1.67 -10.46 -10.72
C LYS A 236 1.65 -11.89 -10.17
N THR A 237 2.15 -12.12 -8.95
CA THR A 237 2.17 -13.45 -8.34
C THR A 237 0.76 -13.90 -7.93
N LEU A 238 -0.07 -12.98 -7.47
CA LEU A 238 -1.44 -13.24 -7.08
C LEU A 238 -2.31 -13.59 -8.29
N ILE A 239 -2.19 -12.82 -9.40
CA ILE A 239 -2.83 -13.14 -10.68
C ILE A 239 -2.45 -14.55 -11.13
N LYS A 240 -1.15 -14.86 -11.15
CA LYS A 240 -0.67 -16.19 -11.54
C LYS A 240 -1.26 -17.29 -10.68
N THR A 241 -1.30 -17.10 -9.36
CA THR A 241 -1.79 -18.10 -8.39
C THR A 241 -3.29 -18.37 -8.55
N LEU A 242 -4.09 -17.31 -8.72
CA LEU A 242 -5.55 -17.44 -8.77
C LEU A 242 -6.09 -17.80 -10.15
N THR A 243 -5.41 -17.37 -11.23
CA THR A 243 -5.94 -17.48 -12.60
C THR A 243 -5.07 -18.29 -13.55
N GLY A 244 -3.82 -18.56 -13.18
CA GLY A 244 -2.83 -19.20 -14.06
C GLY A 244 -2.21 -18.25 -15.11
N ARG A 245 -2.73 -17.02 -15.23
CA ARG A 245 -2.27 -16.01 -16.20
C ARG A 245 -0.97 -15.34 -15.76
N GLU A 246 -0.11 -14.98 -16.72
CA GLU A 246 1.14 -14.26 -16.46
C GLU A 246 1.07 -12.87 -17.09
N VAL A 247 1.28 -11.83 -16.28
CA VAL A 247 1.36 -10.46 -16.79
C VAL A 247 2.72 -10.26 -17.47
N PRO A 248 2.76 -9.99 -18.79
CA PRO A 248 4.03 -9.81 -19.49
C PRO A 248 4.88 -8.65 -18.95
N PRO A 249 6.18 -8.60 -19.29
CA PRO A 249 7.02 -7.43 -19.07
C PRO A 249 6.38 -6.14 -19.58
N GLY A 250 6.46 -5.06 -18.79
CA GLY A 250 5.88 -3.76 -19.12
C GLY A 250 4.35 -3.69 -19.22
N LYS A 251 3.63 -4.81 -19.04
CA LYS A 251 2.16 -4.87 -19.08
C LYS A 251 1.54 -4.80 -17.69
N LEU A 252 0.24 -4.51 -17.66
CA LEU A 252 -0.60 -4.33 -16.47
C LEU A 252 -1.63 -5.46 -16.34
N PRO A 253 -2.27 -5.62 -15.16
CA PRO A 253 -3.27 -6.67 -14.94
C PRO A 253 -4.38 -6.74 -15.98
N HIS A 254 -4.80 -5.59 -16.51
CA HIS A 254 -5.90 -5.53 -17.48
C HIS A 254 -5.51 -6.15 -18.83
N ASP A 255 -4.21 -6.21 -19.17
CA ASP A 255 -3.70 -6.89 -20.37
C ASP A 255 -3.89 -8.42 -20.30
N VAL A 256 -4.20 -8.97 -19.11
CA VAL A 256 -4.55 -10.38 -18.90
C VAL A 256 -5.96 -10.53 -18.35
N SER A 257 -6.83 -9.57 -18.65
CA SER A 257 -8.25 -9.54 -18.26
C SER A 257 -8.48 -9.61 -16.74
N CYS A 258 -7.56 -9.06 -15.95
CA CYS A 258 -7.67 -8.99 -14.49
C CYS A 258 -7.68 -7.55 -13.96
N LEU A 259 -8.41 -7.33 -12.88
CA LEU A 259 -8.31 -6.13 -12.04
C LEU A 259 -7.88 -6.58 -10.64
N VAL A 260 -6.91 -5.91 -10.01
CA VAL A 260 -6.46 -6.28 -8.66
C VAL A 260 -6.66 -5.10 -7.71
N MET A 261 -7.38 -5.34 -6.61
CA MET A 261 -7.63 -4.38 -5.54
C MET A 261 -7.28 -4.98 -4.18
N ASN A 262 -6.76 -4.16 -3.28
CA ASN A 262 -6.55 -4.57 -1.89
C ASN A 262 -7.89 -4.58 -1.14
N VAL A 263 -8.01 -5.45 -0.13
CA VAL A 263 -9.24 -5.63 0.64
C VAL A 263 -9.74 -4.34 1.32
N ALA A 264 -8.85 -3.52 1.89
CA ALA A 264 -9.21 -2.24 2.47
C ALA A 264 -9.67 -1.22 1.42
N SER A 265 -9.16 -1.32 0.19
CA SER A 265 -9.59 -0.43 -0.90
C SER A 265 -11.05 -0.68 -1.30
N VAL A 266 -11.49 -1.95 -1.33
CA VAL A 266 -12.90 -2.25 -1.65
C VAL A 266 -13.82 -1.99 -0.46
N ALA A 267 -13.38 -2.25 0.77
CA ALA A 267 -14.14 -1.88 1.96
C ALA A 267 -14.41 -0.35 2.01
N PHE A 268 -13.36 0.45 1.75
CA PHE A 268 -13.51 1.90 1.69
C PHE A 268 -14.47 2.37 0.60
N ILE A 269 -14.52 1.69 -0.56
CA ILE A 269 -15.50 2.03 -1.61
C ILE A 269 -16.93 1.93 -1.07
N ALA A 270 -17.25 0.87 -0.32
CA ALA A 270 -18.57 0.74 0.29
C ALA A 270 -18.83 1.84 1.34
N GLU A 271 -17.87 2.10 2.22
CA GLU A 271 -17.98 3.17 3.25
C GLU A 271 -18.25 4.53 2.58
N TYR A 272 -17.48 4.89 1.55
CA TYR A 272 -17.63 6.15 0.82
C TYR A 272 -18.98 6.26 0.10
N LEU A 273 -19.42 5.20 -0.59
CA LEU A 273 -20.71 5.21 -1.28
C LEU A 273 -21.91 5.26 -0.33
N LYS A 274 -21.74 4.91 0.95
CA LYS A 274 -22.79 5.03 1.98
C LYS A 274 -22.79 6.36 2.71
N THR A 275 -21.63 6.99 2.86
CA THR A 275 -21.45 8.13 3.78
C THR A 275 -21.01 9.42 3.11
N GLY A 276 -20.39 9.34 1.93
CA GLY A 276 -19.71 10.48 1.30
C GLY A 276 -18.38 10.86 1.96
N MET A 277 -17.94 10.19 3.03
CA MET A 277 -16.73 10.56 3.77
C MET A 277 -15.46 10.19 2.98
N PRO A 278 -14.66 11.17 2.51
CA PRO A 278 -13.46 10.86 1.73
C PRO A 278 -12.38 10.19 2.59
N LEU A 279 -11.31 9.73 1.93
CA LEU A 279 -10.23 9.03 2.59
C LEU A 279 -9.41 9.98 3.48
N ILE A 280 -9.77 10.04 4.76
CA ILE A 280 -9.14 10.89 5.79
C ILE A 280 -8.39 10.11 6.86
N LYS A 281 -8.63 8.80 6.98
CA LYS A 281 -8.05 7.93 8.01
C LYS A 281 -7.54 6.64 7.40
N LYS A 282 -6.58 6.00 8.06
CA LYS A 282 -6.02 4.73 7.64
C LYS A 282 -5.91 3.77 8.82
N ARG A 283 -6.25 2.51 8.58
CA ARG A 283 -5.93 1.40 9.48
C ARG A 283 -4.48 1.00 9.31
N ILE A 284 -3.74 0.96 10.43
CA ILE A 284 -2.29 0.76 10.47
C ILE A 284 -1.97 -0.28 11.55
N THR A 285 -1.07 -1.20 11.24
CA THR A 285 -0.44 -2.05 12.26
C THR A 285 0.75 -1.35 12.91
N VAL A 286 0.80 -1.32 14.24
CA VAL A 286 1.93 -0.80 15.01
C VAL A 286 2.57 -1.98 15.74
N ASP A 287 3.80 -2.35 15.38
CA ASP A 287 4.46 -3.55 15.91
C ASP A 287 6.00 -3.42 15.83
N GLY A 288 6.74 -4.43 16.27
CA GLY A 288 8.20 -4.48 16.25
C GLY A 288 8.81 -4.59 17.64
N SER A 289 10.06 -5.04 17.72
CA SER A 289 10.74 -5.36 18.98
C SER A 289 10.89 -4.18 19.95
N ALA A 290 10.86 -2.94 19.46
CA ALA A 290 10.95 -1.74 20.28
C ALA A 290 9.60 -1.09 20.61
N VAL A 291 8.46 -1.64 20.16
CA VAL A 291 7.13 -1.11 20.47
C VAL A 291 6.66 -1.63 21.84
N LYS A 292 6.16 -0.74 22.70
CA LYS A 292 5.70 -1.11 24.04
C LYS A 292 4.37 -1.87 24.03
N ILE A 293 3.38 -1.36 23.30
CA ILE A 293 2.03 -1.96 23.20
C ILE A 293 1.67 -2.10 21.72
N PRO A 294 2.03 -3.23 21.07
CA PRO A 294 1.71 -3.44 19.67
C PRO A 294 0.20 -3.59 19.47
N GLY A 295 -0.32 -3.17 18.33
CA GLY A 295 -1.75 -3.24 18.02
C GLY A 295 -2.10 -2.78 16.61
N ASN A 296 -3.41 -2.71 16.32
CA ASN A 296 -3.91 -2.08 15.11
C ASN A 296 -4.64 -0.80 15.47
N VAL A 297 -4.44 0.26 14.69
CA VAL A 297 -5.02 1.56 14.98
C VAL A 297 -5.61 2.23 13.75
N TYR A 298 -6.62 3.07 13.96
CA TYR A 298 -7.02 4.09 13.00
C TYR A 298 -6.28 5.39 13.31
N ALA A 299 -5.46 5.85 12.38
CA ALA A 299 -4.82 7.16 12.45
C ALA A 299 -5.34 8.05 11.32
N LEU A 300 -5.45 9.35 11.59
CA LEU A 300 -5.77 10.34 10.57
C LEU A 300 -4.57 10.51 9.63
N ILE A 301 -4.85 10.77 8.35
CA ILE A 301 -3.80 11.09 7.38
C ILE A 301 -3.19 12.42 7.80
N GLY A 302 -1.86 12.47 7.88
CA GLY A 302 -1.10 13.61 8.36
C GLY A 302 -0.74 13.56 9.85
N THR A 303 -1.26 12.60 10.63
CA THR A 303 -0.83 12.39 12.02
C THR A 303 0.67 12.07 12.06
N PRO A 304 1.47 12.72 12.92
CA PRO A 304 2.87 12.38 13.12
C PRO A 304 3.04 10.91 13.55
N VAL A 305 4.00 10.20 12.95
CA VAL A 305 4.29 8.79 13.29
C VAL A 305 4.61 8.62 14.79
N LYS A 306 5.28 9.60 15.41
CA LYS A 306 5.56 9.61 16.85
C LYS A 306 4.29 9.56 17.70
N ASP A 307 3.22 10.24 17.29
CA ASP A 307 1.98 10.30 18.06
C ASP A 307 1.28 8.94 18.03
N VAL A 308 1.38 8.23 16.90
CA VAL A 308 0.89 6.86 16.77
C VAL A 308 1.68 5.90 17.68
N PHE A 309 3.01 6.02 17.73
CA PHE A 309 3.80 5.21 18.68
C PHE A 309 3.49 5.57 20.13
N ASN A 310 3.34 6.85 20.46
CA ASN A 310 2.99 7.32 21.81
C ASN A 310 1.64 6.77 22.27
N PHE A 311 0.64 6.73 21.38
CA PHE A 311 -0.65 6.08 21.64
C PHE A 311 -0.48 4.59 22.00
N CYS A 312 0.45 3.90 21.33
CA CYS A 312 0.87 2.54 21.62
C CYS A 312 1.85 2.42 22.81
N GLY A 313 1.83 3.39 23.74
CA GLY A 313 2.66 3.40 24.95
C GLY A 313 4.12 3.80 24.71
N GLY A 314 4.46 4.27 23.52
CA GLY A 314 5.82 4.65 23.12
C GLY A 314 6.72 3.45 22.86
N PHE A 315 8.02 3.64 23.06
CA PHE A 315 9.02 2.60 22.84
C PHE A 315 9.40 1.88 24.15
N SER A 316 9.56 0.57 24.08
CA SER A 316 10.08 -0.26 25.19
C SER A 316 11.61 -0.20 25.30
N ALA A 317 12.29 0.18 24.23
CA ALA A 317 13.73 0.43 24.14
C ALA A 317 14.00 1.48 23.06
N GLU A 318 15.22 2.03 23.00
CA GLU A 318 15.59 2.97 21.93
C GLU A 318 15.49 2.27 20.56
N PRO A 319 14.66 2.76 19.62
CA PRO A 319 14.52 2.13 18.32
C PRO A 319 15.75 2.39 17.45
N LYS A 320 16.38 1.31 16.97
CA LYS A 320 17.46 1.39 15.98
C LYS A 320 16.93 1.72 14.59
N LYS A 321 15.71 1.30 14.28
CA LYS A 321 15.10 1.52 12.96
C LYS A 321 13.59 1.69 13.08
N LEU A 322 13.10 2.76 12.48
CA LEU A 322 11.68 2.97 12.23
C LEU A 322 11.36 2.65 10.77
N ILE A 323 10.27 1.94 10.51
CA ILE A 323 9.86 1.53 9.16
C ILE A 323 8.40 1.91 8.94
N MET A 324 8.10 2.56 7.83
CA MET A 324 6.74 2.73 7.32
C MET A 324 6.46 1.65 6.27
N GLY A 325 5.52 0.75 6.56
CA GLY A 325 5.27 -0.48 5.82
C GLY A 325 5.90 -1.70 6.48
N GLY A 326 5.97 -2.82 5.74
CA GLY A 326 6.57 -4.07 6.23
C GLY A 326 8.09 -4.10 6.09
N PRO A 327 8.79 -5.04 6.73
CA PRO A 327 10.25 -5.09 6.71
C PRO A 327 10.84 -5.46 5.35
N MET A 328 10.06 -6.00 4.40
CA MET A 328 10.57 -6.40 3.09
C MET A 328 10.55 -5.25 2.08
N MET A 329 9.43 -4.53 1.96
CA MET A 329 9.27 -3.43 0.99
C MET A 329 9.15 -2.03 1.61
N GLY A 330 8.96 -1.93 2.93
CA GLY A 330 8.77 -0.67 3.63
C GLY A 330 9.96 0.28 3.52
N VAL A 331 9.71 1.53 3.90
CA VAL A 331 10.69 2.62 3.86
C VAL A 331 11.18 2.89 5.27
N ALA A 332 12.51 2.89 5.47
CA ALA A 332 13.10 3.32 6.72
C ALA A 332 12.88 4.83 6.90
N LEU A 333 12.35 5.22 8.06
CA LEU A 333 12.10 6.61 8.39
C LEU A 333 13.33 7.22 9.06
N TYR A 334 13.69 8.43 8.65
CA TYR A 334 14.77 9.20 9.26
C TYR A 334 14.29 10.02 10.48
N SER A 335 12.97 10.23 10.61
CA SER A 335 12.34 10.91 11.75
C SER A 335 10.95 10.37 11.99
N ALA A 336 10.54 10.32 13.26
CA ALA A 336 9.18 10.00 13.68
C ALA A 336 8.21 11.20 13.55
N ASP A 337 8.70 12.40 13.22
CA ASP A 337 7.86 13.56 12.91
C ASP A 337 7.20 13.48 11.53
N LEU A 338 7.62 12.51 10.71
CA LEU A 338 7.02 12.27 9.40
C LEU A 338 5.53 11.88 9.54
N PRO A 339 4.68 12.31 8.59
CA PRO A 339 3.25 12.06 8.67
C PRO A 339 2.85 10.65 8.20
N VAL A 340 1.74 10.16 8.76
CA VAL A 340 0.97 9.05 8.20
C VAL A 340 0.43 9.43 6.82
N MET A 341 0.58 8.53 5.85
CA MET A 341 0.19 8.71 4.45
C MET A 341 -1.01 7.82 4.10
N LYS A 342 -1.69 8.09 2.98
CA LYS A 342 -2.79 7.24 2.47
C LYS A 342 -2.42 5.76 2.31
N TYR A 343 -1.15 5.50 2.02
CA TYR A 343 -0.61 4.16 1.74
C TYR A 343 0.21 3.59 2.92
N THR A 344 0.14 4.18 4.11
CA THR A 344 0.77 3.63 5.31
C THR A 344 -0.04 2.44 5.83
N ASN A 345 0.51 1.22 5.74
CA ASN A 345 -0.15 0.00 6.24
C ASN A 345 0.38 -0.47 7.59
N ALA A 346 1.63 -0.14 7.89
CA ALA A 346 2.25 -0.47 9.16
C ALA A 346 3.27 0.60 9.56
N LEU A 347 3.52 0.69 10.86
CA LEU A 347 4.60 1.43 11.48
C LEU A 347 5.35 0.45 12.38
N LEU A 348 6.61 0.17 12.03
CA LEU A 348 7.44 -0.75 12.79
C LEU A 348 8.55 -0.01 13.51
N ALA A 349 8.79 -0.37 14.77
CA ALA A 349 9.96 0.07 15.52
C ALA A 349 10.79 -1.15 15.94
N LEU A 350 12.02 -1.23 15.43
CA LEU A 350 12.94 -2.34 15.68
C LEU A 350 14.07 -1.87 16.58
N ASP A 351 14.37 -2.66 17.60
CA ASP A 351 15.52 -2.51 18.49
C ASP A 351 16.86 -2.76 17.77
N GLU A 352 17.98 -2.63 18.47
CA GLU A 352 19.33 -2.84 17.91
C GLU A 352 19.50 -4.23 17.26
N LYS A 353 18.89 -5.27 17.84
CA LYS A 353 19.04 -6.65 17.40
C LYS A 353 18.37 -6.90 16.05
N GLU A 354 17.15 -6.39 15.86
CA GLU A 354 16.38 -6.57 14.62
C GLU A 354 16.62 -5.45 13.60
N GLY A 355 16.92 -4.24 14.09
CA GLY A 355 17.06 -3.04 13.27
C GLY A 355 18.42 -2.87 12.61
N SER A 356 19.48 -3.51 13.12
CA SER A 356 20.84 -3.32 12.59
C SER A 356 21.03 -3.87 11.18
N ILE A 357 21.71 -3.09 10.33
CA ILE A 357 22.04 -3.49 8.96
C ILE A 357 23.26 -4.42 9.03
N PRO A 358 23.13 -5.69 8.62
CA PRO A 358 24.27 -6.60 8.65
C PRO A 358 25.34 -6.16 7.65
N GLY A 359 26.60 -6.48 7.96
CA GLY A 359 27.71 -6.24 7.05
C GLY A 359 27.50 -6.94 5.70
N GLU A 360 27.80 -6.24 4.61
CA GLU A 360 27.78 -6.79 3.26
C GLU A 360 29.09 -7.52 2.95
N TYR A 361 28.99 -8.76 2.46
CA TYR A 361 30.14 -9.57 2.06
C TYR A 361 30.20 -9.76 0.53
N SER A 362 31.32 -10.27 0.04
CA SER A 362 31.48 -10.62 -1.38
C SER A 362 30.49 -11.69 -1.83
N CYS A 363 29.96 -11.54 -3.05
CA CYS A 363 29.06 -12.50 -3.66
C CYS A 363 29.80 -13.81 -3.97
N ILE A 364 29.33 -14.92 -3.39
CA ILE A 364 29.90 -16.27 -3.60
C ILE A 364 29.24 -17.03 -4.78
N ARG A 365 28.43 -16.36 -5.59
CA ARG A 365 27.75 -16.91 -6.79
C ARG A 365 26.92 -18.19 -6.54
N CYS A 366 26.34 -18.35 -5.35
CA CYS A 366 25.59 -19.55 -4.98
C CYS A 366 24.20 -19.70 -5.65
N GLY A 367 23.73 -18.70 -6.40
CA GLY A 367 22.44 -18.74 -7.11
C GLY A 367 21.17 -18.67 -6.25
N ARG A 368 21.28 -18.54 -4.91
CA ARG A 368 20.09 -18.47 -4.02
C ARG A 368 19.17 -17.30 -4.34
N CYS A 369 19.73 -16.14 -4.70
CA CYS A 369 18.95 -14.97 -5.09
C CYS A 369 18.15 -15.19 -6.39
N VAL A 370 18.67 -15.99 -7.34
CA VAL A 370 17.96 -16.37 -8.56
C VAL A 370 16.80 -17.29 -8.23
N LYS A 371 17.04 -18.34 -7.42
CA LYS A 371 15.99 -19.27 -6.97
C LYS A 371 14.87 -18.57 -6.20
N ALA A 372 15.20 -17.55 -5.41
CA ALA A 372 14.24 -16.77 -4.63
C ALA A 372 13.46 -15.73 -5.45
N CYS A 373 13.93 -15.37 -6.65
CA CYS A 373 13.31 -14.30 -7.44
C CYS A 373 11.98 -14.76 -8.04
N PRO A 374 10.83 -14.15 -7.69
CA PRO A 374 9.55 -14.52 -8.27
C PRO A 374 9.38 -14.11 -9.73
N MET A 375 10.20 -13.16 -10.19
CA MET A 375 10.20 -12.64 -11.56
C MET A 375 11.21 -13.37 -12.48
N ASN A 376 11.87 -14.43 -11.99
CA ASN A 376 12.91 -15.17 -12.73
C ASN A 376 14.07 -14.29 -13.28
N LEU A 377 14.39 -13.20 -12.59
CA LEU A 377 15.52 -12.33 -12.94
C LEU A 377 16.86 -12.93 -12.46
N LEU A 378 17.97 -12.26 -12.79
CA LEU A 378 19.32 -12.56 -12.31
C LEU A 378 19.82 -11.48 -11.32
N PRO A 379 19.38 -11.48 -10.04
CA PRO A 379 19.61 -10.34 -9.16
C PRO A 379 21.07 -10.09 -8.83
N PHE A 380 21.89 -11.15 -8.74
CA PHE A 380 23.34 -11.00 -8.49
C PHE A 380 24.06 -10.31 -9.65
N GLU A 381 23.59 -10.52 -10.88
CA GLU A 381 24.23 -9.96 -12.07
C GLU A 381 23.84 -8.48 -12.23
N ILE A 382 22.57 -8.15 -11.98
CA ILE A 382 22.13 -6.75 -11.89
C ILE A 382 22.92 -6.00 -10.81
N ASP A 383 23.07 -6.58 -9.61
CA ASP A 383 23.89 -5.99 -8.53
C ASP A 383 25.35 -5.76 -8.96
N ARG A 384 25.94 -6.74 -9.66
CA ARG A 384 27.32 -6.65 -10.18
C ARG A 384 27.46 -5.50 -11.18
N LEU A 385 26.58 -5.42 -12.18
CA LEU A 385 26.64 -4.42 -13.24
C LEU A 385 26.44 -3.00 -12.70
N VAL A 386 25.46 -2.80 -11.81
CA VAL A 386 25.23 -1.49 -11.18
C VAL A 386 26.45 -1.05 -10.38
N LYS A 387 27.03 -1.92 -9.55
CA LYS A 387 28.23 -1.59 -8.75
C LYS A 387 29.48 -1.36 -9.60
N ALA A 388 29.58 -2.03 -10.75
CA ALA A 388 30.64 -1.83 -11.74
C ALA A 388 30.42 -0.60 -12.65
N ARG A 389 29.29 0.12 -12.51
CA ARG A 389 28.88 1.24 -13.36
C ARG A 389 28.70 0.88 -14.86
N LEU A 390 28.42 -0.39 -15.15
CA LEU A 390 28.18 -0.92 -16.50
C LEU A 390 26.67 -0.91 -16.79
N HIS A 391 26.11 0.28 -17.02
CA HIS A 391 24.66 0.47 -17.05
C HIS A 391 23.99 0.06 -18.37
N ASP A 392 24.72 0.06 -19.48
CA ASP A 392 24.18 -0.21 -20.83
C ASP A 392 23.61 -1.63 -20.97
N ASP A 393 24.06 -2.56 -20.13
CA ASP A 393 23.60 -3.96 -20.12
C ASP A 393 22.42 -4.21 -19.16
N LEU A 394 21.99 -3.21 -18.38
CA LEU A 394 20.92 -3.41 -17.39
C LEU A 394 19.55 -3.67 -18.02
N ASP A 395 19.26 -3.04 -19.17
CA ASP A 395 18.02 -3.27 -19.90
C ASP A 395 17.93 -4.70 -20.46
N LYS A 396 19.07 -5.27 -20.88
CA LYS A 396 19.16 -6.67 -21.33
C LYS A 396 18.77 -7.67 -20.23
N LEU A 397 18.83 -7.26 -18.97
CA LEU A 397 18.45 -8.05 -17.80
C LEU A 397 17.02 -7.78 -17.31
N ASN A 398 16.21 -7.00 -18.05
CA ASN A 398 14.83 -6.66 -17.69
C ASN A 398 14.71 -6.10 -16.27
N ILE A 399 15.67 -5.25 -15.84
CA ILE A 399 15.69 -4.67 -14.50
C ILE A 399 14.37 -3.97 -14.13
N MET A 400 13.67 -3.41 -15.11
CA MET A 400 12.39 -2.72 -14.94
C MET A 400 11.24 -3.65 -14.52
N ASP A 401 11.35 -4.96 -14.79
CA ASP A 401 10.38 -5.96 -14.33
C ASP A 401 10.55 -6.33 -12.85
N CYS A 402 11.68 -5.94 -12.23
CA CYS A 402 11.85 -6.19 -10.81
C CYS A 402 10.79 -5.43 -10.01
N MET A 403 10.13 -6.09 -9.07
CA MET A 403 9.14 -5.47 -8.17
C MET A 403 9.71 -5.07 -6.80
N GLU A 404 11.04 -5.11 -6.64
CA GLU A 404 11.76 -4.64 -5.44
C GLU A 404 11.35 -5.33 -4.11
N CYS A 405 10.82 -6.55 -4.19
CA CYS A 405 10.33 -7.30 -3.02
C CYS A 405 11.39 -7.76 -2.00
N GLY A 406 12.68 -7.66 -2.30
CA GLY A 406 13.72 -8.05 -1.33
C GLY A 406 13.89 -9.56 -1.08
N SER A 407 13.13 -10.45 -1.73
CA SER A 407 13.34 -11.91 -1.62
C SER A 407 14.78 -12.33 -1.92
N CYS A 408 15.43 -11.65 -2.87
CA CYS A 408 16.83 -11.89 -3.22
C CYS A 408 17.82 -11.50 -2.11
N VAL A 409 17.53 -10.41 -1.38
CA VAL A 409 18.35 -9.92 -0.26
C VAL A 409 18.18 -10.84 0.95
N TYR A 410 16.94 -11.20 1.26
CA TYR A 410 16.63 -12.13 2.36
C TYR A 410 17.33 -13.49 2.18
N ALA A 411 17.30 -14.04 0.95
CA ALA A 411 17.92 -15.33 0.65
C ALA A 411 19.46 -15.28 0.53
N CYS A 412 20.07 -14.09 0.49
CA CYS A 412 21.50 -13.94 0.24
C CYS A 412 22.33 -14.23 1.51
N PRO A 413 23.23 -15.23 1.50
CA PRO A 413 24.12 -15.48 2.64
C PRO A 413 25.16 -14.37 2.81
N SER A 414 25.59 -13.75 1.71
CA SER A 414 26.55 -12.63 1.72
C SER A 414 25.92 -11.27 2.06
N LYS A 415 24.62 -11.23 2.38
CA LYS A 415 23.89 -9.99 2.74
C LYS A 415 24.08 -8.85 1.73
N ARG A 416 24.13 -9.20 0.44
CA ARG A 416 24.23 -8.23 -0.67
C ARG A 416 23.03 -7.29 -0.66
N LEU A 417 23.27 -5.99 -0.80
CA LEU A 417 22.24 -4.95 -0.83
C LEU A 417 21.62 -4.82 -2.24
N ILE A 418 21.13 -5.95 -2.76
CA ILE A 418 20.72 -6.09 -4.17
C ILE A 418 19.55 -5.17 -4.53
N VAL A 419 18.57 -4.97 -3.64
CA VAL A 419 17.43 -4.09 -3.93
C VAL A 419 17.87 -2.64 -4.06
N GLN A 420 18.84 -2.19 -3.26
CA GLN A 420 19.42 -0.84 -3.37
C GLN A 420 20.11 -0.65 -4.71
N SER A 421 20.90 -1.65 -5.16
CA SER A 421 21.49 -1.65 -6.50
C SER A 421 20.42 -1.60 -7.60
N ILE A 422 19.35 -2.41 -7.49
CA ILE A 422 18.25 -2.40 -8.46
C ILE A 422 17.56 -1.03 -8.51
N ARG A 423 17.26 -0.42 -7.36
CA ARG A 423 16.64 0.91 -7.30
C ARG A 423 17.50 1.96 -7.98
N LEU A 424 18.81 1.94 -7.73
CA LEU A 424 19.77 2.83 -8.38
C LEU A 424 19.82 2.59 -9.90
N GLY A 425 19.92 1.33 -10.34
CA GLY A 425 19.94 0.97 -11.76
C GLY A 425 18.68 1.45 -12.49
N LYS A 426 17.49 1.24 -11.90
CA LYS A 426 16.23 1.74 -12.49
C LYS A 426 16.18 3.26 -12.58
N ASP A 427 16.65 3.97 -11.56
CA ASP A 427 16.69 5.44 -11.58
C ASP A 427 17.63 5.95 -12.68
N ILE A 428 18.78 5.32 -12.87
CA ILE A 428 19.72 5.66 -13.95
C ILE A 428 19.07 5.50 -15.33
N LEU A 429 18.41 4.37 -15.58
CA LEU A 429 17.74 4.12 -16.87
C LEU A 429 16.57 5.08 -17.10
N ARG A 430 15.77 5.38 -16.07
CA ARG A 430 14.70 6.38 -16.15
C ARG A 430 15.21 7.78 -16.47
N ARG A 431 16.38 8.16 -15.94
CA ARG A 431 17.02 9.45 -16.26
C ARG A 431 17.59 9.46 -17.67
N ALA A 432 18.15 8.35 -18.13
CA ALA A 432 18.65 8.20 -19.49
C ALA A 432 17.51 8.32 -20.52
N ALA A 433 16.36 7.67 -20.28
CA ALA A 433 15.20 7.71 -21.18
C ALA A 433 14.48 9.07 -21.26
N LYS A 434 14.82 10.02 -20.38
CA LYS A 434 14.28 11.40 -20.40
C LYS A 434 15.19 12.41 -21.11
N LYS A 435 16.39 12.00 -21.48
CA LYS A 435 17.30 12.75 -22.34
C LYS A 435 17.07 12.32 -23.78
#